data_AF-A0A319CS90-F1
#
_entry.id   AF-A0A319CS90-F1
#
_cell.length_a   1.000
_cell.length_b   1.000
_cell.length_c   1.000
_cell.angle_alpha   90.00
_cell.angle_beta   90.00
_cell.angle_gamma   90.00
#
_symmetry.space_group_name_H-M   'P 1'
#
loop_
_entity.id
_entity.type
_entity.pdbx_description
1 polymer ?
#
loop_
_entity_poly.entity_id
_entity_poly.type
_entity_poly.pdbx_seq_one_letter_code
_entity_poly.pdbx_strand_id
1 'polypeptide(L)'
;MNRKSITMKPIIKQKWLGTSINYSKNFSTDSMTSSLLLTLSCFLTSPDTVEGLHCQRDNHIYNNTGDGLTFSEKKRNIENRLADADLTLPMDRGILKRLNKKVLGQSFDRLIRPELDTPSVFYRAFQPTSHSRYDPDLGFRSSKQPLTIPCHHEGTLCDSRLVGEEVLRVHCERSQPSDLIAMSDSPARILKIVAGWGYSDKQRGSIAVINMSKLLAFKVLFNRTTTLAKECRVGLWAENRDTGLQWANNNYWVAYRWIPVECIEFFISVATLERVCESHNIEQFDHAKRLSLEELQNAKWNN
;
A
#
# COMPACT_ATOMS: atom_id res chain seq x y z
N MET A 1 16.22 -30.35 -51.26
CA MET A 1 14.87 -29.89 -51.66
C MET A 1 13.89 -31.04 -51.44
N ASN A 2 12.86 -30.76 -50.64
CA ASN A 2 12.05 -31.72 -49.90
C ASN A 2 11.04 -32.50 -50.76
N ARG A 3 10.96 -33.82 -50.54
CA ARG A 3 9.74 -34.62 -50.74
C ARG A 3 9.22 -35.05 -49.37
N LYS A 4 8.02 -34.60 -49.00
CA LYS A 4 7.25 -35.13 -47.88
C LYS A 4 5.85 -35.46 -48.39
N SER A 5 5.46 -36.73 -48.28
CA SER A 5 4.06 -37.13 -48.19
C SER A 5 3.99 -38.36 -47.29
N ILE A 6 3.41 -38.22 -46.10
CA ILE A 6 2.81 -39.33 -45.37
C ILE A 6 1.47 -38.84 -44.86
N THR A 7 0.44 -39.55 -45.31
CA THR A 7 -0.96 -39.45 -44.95
C THR A 7 -1.24 -40.50 -43.89
N MET A 8 -2.01 -40.19 -42.85
CA MET A 8 -3.02 -41.09 -42.27
C MET A 8 -3.92 -40.37 -41.26
N LYS A 9 -5.11 -40.94 -41.14
CA LYS A 9 -6.44 -40.40 -40.80
C LYS A 9 -6.76 -40.45 -39.28
N PRO A 10 -7.91 -39.88 -38.85
CA PRO A 10 -8.23 -39.62 -37.45
C PRO A 10 -8.90 -40.81 -36.77
N ILE A 11 -8.83 -40.85 -35.43
CA ILE A 11 -9.63 -41.76 -34.59
C ILE A 11 -10.68 -40.95 -33.83
N ILE A 12 -11.89 -41.48 -33.86
CA ILE A 12 -13.17 -40.96 -33.39
C ILE A 12 -13.67 -41.81 -32.21
N LYS A 13 -14.53 -41.22 -31.34
CA LYS A 13 -15.47 -41.81 -30.34
C LYS A 13 -14.84 -42.22 -28.99
N GLN A 14 -15.46 -42.08 -27.80
CA GLN A 14 -16.86 -42.02 -27.30
C GLN A 14 -16.88 -41.07 -26.06
N LYS A 15 -17.81 -40.13 -25.76
CA LYS A 15 -19.24 -40.16 -25.33
C LYS A 15 -19.61 -41.20 -24.27
N TRP A 16 -20.14 -40.76 -23.11
CA TRP A 16 -21.30 -41.25 -22.30
C TRP A 16 -21.37 -40.38 -21.02
N LEU A 17 -22.40 -39.51 -20.88
CA LEU A 17 -23.58 -39.60 -19.98
C LEU A 17 -23.20 -39.52 -18.48
N GLY A 18 -23.69 -38.61 -17.63
CA GLY A 18 -24.91 -37.82 -17.62
C GLY A 18 -25.69 -38.18 -16.35
N THR A 19 -25.73 -37.31 -15.35
CA THR A 19 -26.79 -37.35 -14.33
C THR A 19 -26.99 -35.98 -13.69
N SER A 20 -28.23 -35.52 -13.77
CA SER A 20 -28.78 -34.36 -13.07
C SER A 20 -29.37 -34.86 -11.75
N ILE A 21 -29.18 -34.13 -10.65
CA ILE A 21 -30.03 -34.22 -9.46
C ILE A 21 -30.32 -32.78 -9.01
N ASN A 22 -31.58 -32.39 -9.14
CA ASN A 22 -32.19 -31.27 -8.43
C ASN A 22 -32.50 -31.71 -7.00
N TYR A 23 -32.17 -30.89 -6.00
CA TYR A 23 -33.03 -30.68 -4.84
C TYR A 23 -32.95 -29.22 -4.41
N SER A 24 -34.13 -28.62 -4.28
CA SER A 24 -34.35 -27.29 -3.73
C SER A 24 -34.20 -27.30 -2.21
N LYS A 25 -33.68 -26.20 -1.65
CA LYS A 25 -34.31 -25.44 -0.56
C LYS A 25 -33.43 -24.24 -0.17
N ASN A 26 -34.01 -23.07 -0.44
CA ASN A 26 -33.89 -21.80 0.28
C ASN A 26 -32.89 -21.74 1.45
N PHE A 27 -31.91 -20.86 1.35
CA PHE A 27 -31.61 -19.90 2.42
C PHE A 27 -31.15 -18.59 1.79
N SER A 28 -32.03 -17.59 1.88
CA SER A 28 -31.74 -16.19 1.64
C SER A 28 -30.89 -15.67 2.79
N THR A 29 -29.70 -15.17 2.50
CA THR A 29 -28.99 -14.22 3.37
C THR A 29 -28.33 -13.14 2.51
N ASP A 30 -29.15 -12.46 1.71
CA ASP A 30 -28.86 -11.09 1.28
C ASP A 30 -29.24 -10.14 2.43
N SER A 31 -28.37 -9.99 3.43
CA SER A 31 -28.50 -8.88 4.39
C SER A 31 -27.25 -8.61 5.25
N MET A 32 -26.03 -8.53 4.71
CA MET A 32 -24.89 -8.05 5.54
C MET A 32 -23.87 -7.14 4.86
N THR A 33 -23.97 -6.89 3.56
CA THR A 33 -23.24 -5.78 2.91
C THR A 33 -23.88 -4.42 3.19
N SER A 34 -25.16 -4.42 3.59
CA SER A 34 -25.90 -3.20 3.95
C SER A 34 -25.45 -2.63 5.30
N SER A 35 -25.02 -3.45 6.27
CA SER A 35 -24.71 -2.98 7.63
C SER A 35 -23.47 -2.09 7.69
N LEU A 36 -22.39 -2.37 6.94
CA LEU A 36 -21.17 -1.52 6.94
C LEU A 36 -21.34 -0.20 6.18
N LEU A 37 -22.13 -0.21 5.09
CA LEU A 37 -22.55 1.00 4.40
C LEU A 37 -23.56 1.81 5.23
N LEU A 38 -24.42 1.14 6.01
CA LEU A 38 -25.33 1.77 6.99
C LEU A 38 -24.58 2.34 8.18
N THR A 39 -23.51 1.72 8.69
CA THR A 39 -22.75 2.34 9.79
C THR A 39 -22.08 3.63 9.30
N LEU A 40 -21.53 3.65 8.08
CA LEU A 40 -20.97 4.87 7.46
C LEU A 40 -22.05 5.91 7.08
N SER A 41 -23.24 5.51 6.65
CA SER A 41 -24.34 6.45 6.36
C SER A 41 -25.03 6.97 7.63
N CYS A 42 -25.17 6.14 8.67
CA CYS A 42 -25.67 6.53 9.99
C CYS A 42 -24.73 7.50 10.70
N PHE A 43 -23.41 7.47 10.42
CA PHE A 43 -22.49 8.50 10.94
C PHE A 43 -22.66 9.86 10.26
N LEU A 44 -23.34 9.94 9.12
CA LEU A 44 -23.74 11.21 8.50
C LEU A 44 -25.16 11.67 8.92
N THR A 45 -25.90 10.85 9.68
CA THR A 45 -27.31 11.13 10.04
C THR A 45 -27.68 10.87 11.50
N SER A 46 -26.72 10.70 12.42
CA SER A 46 -27.03 10.58 13.85
C SER A 46 -27.51 11.94 14.40
N PRO A 47 -28.74 12.09 14.92
CA PRO A 47 -29.30 13.40 15.28
C PRO A 47 -28.65 14.05 16.51
N ASP A 48 -27.99 13.28 17.37
CA ASP A 48 -27.64 13.76 18.72
C ASP A 48 -26.27 14.46 18.84
N THR A 49 -25.71 14.95 17.73
CA THR A 49 -24.59 15.92 17.76
C THR A 49 -24.66 16.94 16.62
N VAL A 50 -25.85 17.18 16.07
CA VAL A 50 -26.10 18.20 15.04
C VAL A 50 -26.39 19.54 15.70
N GLU A 51 -25.39 20.12 16.36
CA GLU A 51 -25.32 21.57 16.53
C GLU A 51 -24.04 22.06 15.85
N GLY A 52 -24.23 22.62 14.64
CA GLY A 52 -23.27 23.56 14.07
C GLY A 52 -22.19 23.01 13.13
N LEU A 53 -22.53 22.14 12.17
CA LEU A 53 -21.71 21.99 10.95
C LEU A 53 -22.52 22.33 9.70
N HIS A 54 -23.18 23.48 9.73
CA HIS A 54 -23.55 24.16 8.49
C HIS A 54 -22.34 24.96 8.01
N CYS A 55 -21.35 24.26 7.45
CA CYS A 55 -20.36 24.94 6.63
C CYS A 55 -21.13 25.40 5.38
N GLN A 56 -21.38 26.70 5.25
CA GLN A 56 -21.63 27.28 3.93
C GLN A 56 -20.42 26.90 3.08
N ARG A 57 -20.55 25.84 2.29
CA ARG A 57 -19.70 25.67 1.13
C ARG A 57 -20.14 26.77 0.20
N ASP A 58 -19.42 27.89 0.21
CA ASP A 58 -19.43 28.79 -0.91
C ASP A 58 -19.04 27.93 -2.12
N ASN A 59 -20.03 27.60 -2.94
CA ASN A 59 -19.84 26.86 -4.17
C ASN A 59 -19.08 27.78 -5.13
N HIS A 60 -17.77 27.92 -4.92
CA HIS A 60 -16.89 28.57 -5.87
C HIS A 60 -16.80 27.65 -7.09
N ILE A 61 -17.59 27.99 -8.12
CA ILE A 61 -17.55 27.34 -9.42
C ILE A 61 -16.23 27.75 -10.07
N TYR A 62 -15.23 26.86 -10.03
CA TYR A 62 -13.97 27.07 -10.74
C TYR A 62 -14.18 26.77 -12.24
N ASN A 63 -14.39 27.82 -13.03
CA ASN A 63 -14.46 27.73 -14.48
C ASN A 63 -13.07 27.36 -15.06
N ASN A 64 -12.79 26.06 -15.21
CA ASN A 64 -11.53 25.55 -15.77
C ASN A 64 -11.60 25.23 -17.27
N THR A 65 -12.73 25.49 -17.94
CA THR A 65 -13.01 24.98 -19.29
C THR A 65 -12.96 26.04 -20.40
N GLY A 66 -12.45 27.25 -20.15
CA GLY A 66 -12.35 28.30 -21.17
C GLY A 66 -10.91 28.59 -21.59
N ASP A 67 -10.60 28.42 -22.89
CA ASP A 67 -9.36 28.86 -23.54
C ASP A 67 -9.11 30.39 -23.48
N GLY A 68 -10.04 31.16 -22.89
CA GLY A 68 -9.99 32.63 -22.80
C GLY A 68 -9.44 33.23 -21.49
N LEU A 69 -9.01 32.42 -20.51
CA LEU A 69 -8.47 32.98 -19.25
C LEU A 69 -7.06 33.55 -19.44
N THR A 70 -6.84 34.75 -18.93
CA THR A 70 -5.51 35.37 -18.88
C THR A 70 -4.59 34.60 -17.93
N PHE A 71 -3.27 34.72 -18.11
CA PHE A 71 -2.27 34.06 -17.25
C PHE A 71 -2.46 34.42 -15.77
N SER A 72 -2.77 35.68 -15.48
CA SER A 72 -3.01 36.18 -14.11
C SER A 72 -4.25 35.55 -13.47
N GLU A 73 -5.33 35.33 -14.23
CA GLU A 73 -6.53 34.66 -13.74
C GLU A 73 -6.32 33.17 -13.51
N LYS A 74 -5.57 32.49 -14.40
CA LYS A 74 -5.15 31.10 -14.21
C LYS A 74 -4.29 30.95 -12.95
N LYS A 75 -3.34 31.87 -12.74
CA LYS A 75 -2.50 31.91 -11.53
C LYS A 75 -3.34 32.11 -10.26
N ARG A 76 -4.24 33.09 -10.26
CA ARG A 76 -5.17 33.36 -9.13
C ARG A 76 -6.07 32.15 -8.83
N ASN A 77 -6.58 31.46 -9.84
CA ASN A 77 -7.38 30.25 -9.66
C ASN A 77 -6.56 29.11 -9.03
N ILE A 78 -5.27 28.98 -9.38
CA ILE A 78 -4.37 28.02 -8.74
C ILE A 78 -4.10 28.41 -7.29
N GLU A 79 -3.81 29.68 -7.03
CA GLU A 79 -3.57 30.20 -5.67
C GLU A 79 -4.78 30.02 -4.75
N ASN A 80 -5.99 30.32 -5.23
CA ASN A 80 -7.23 30.09 -4.49
C ASN A 80 -7.44 28.60 -4.21
N ARG A 81 -7.21 27.72 -5.19
CA ARG A 81 -7.30 26.26 -4.98
C ARG A 81 -6.26 25.74 -3.99
N LEU A 82 -5.07 26.33 -3.96
CA LEU A 82 -4.04 26.01 -2.97
C LEU A 82 -4.45 26.49 -1.58
N ALA A 83 -4.97 27.70 -1.46
CA ALA A 83 -5.48 28.23 -0.19
C ALA A 83 -6.68 27.42 0.35
N ASP A 84 -7.64 27.05 -0.52
CA ASP A 84 -8.77 26.20 -0.14
C ASP A 84 -8.31 24.79 0.25
N ALA A 85 -7.31 24.24 -0.44
CA ALA A 85 -6.66 22.99 -0.06
C ALA A 85 -5.98 23.13 1.32
N ASP A 86 -5.29 24.23 1.58
CA ASP A 86 -4.62 24.48 2.86
C ASP A 86 -5.61 24.68 4.02
N LEU A 87 -6.84 25.15 3.76
CA LEU A 87 -7.91 25.28 4.75
C LEU A 87 -8.66 23.96 5.02
N THR A 88 -8.88 23.16 3.98
CA THR A 88 -9.54 21.85 4.09
C THR A 88 -8.62 20.79 4.69
N LEU A 89 -7.32 20.85 4.40
CA LEU A 89 -6.33 19.85 4.82
C LEU A 89 -6.23 19.69 6.36
N PRO A 90 -6.21 20.73 7.21
CA PRO A 90 -6.22 20.58 8.66
C PRO A 90 -7.50 19.95 9.19
N MET A 91 -8.65 20.31 8.61
CA MET A 91 -9.94 19.74 9.00
C MET A 91 -10.01 18.25 8.63
N ASP A 92 -9.62 17.90 7.42
CA ASP A 92 -9.54 16.52 6.94
C ASP A 92 -8.54 15.70 7.76
N ARG A 93 -7.39 16.27 8.13
CA ARG A 93 -6.43 15.66 9.06
C ARG A 93 -7.08 15.37 10.41
N GLY A 94 -7.82 16.33 10.96
CA GLY A 94 -8.54 16.15 12.24
C GLY A 94 -9.59 15.04 12.17
N ILE A 95 -10.32 14.95 11.07
CA ILE A 95 -11.30 13.88 10.82
C ILE A 95 -10.59 12.53 10.70
N LEU A 96 -9.53 12.42 9.89
CA LEU A 96 -8.77 11.19 9.70
C LEU A 96 -8.16 10.69 11.01
N LYS A 97 -7.56 11.58 11.82
CA LYS A 97 -7.05 11.21 13.15
C LYS A 97 -8.13 10.65 14.07
N ARG A 98 -9.32 11.26 14.09
CA ARG A 98 -10.46 10.77 14.89
C ARG A 98 -10.95 9.42 14.40
N LEU A 99 -11.03 9.21 13.09
CA LEU A 99 -11.39 7.93 12.50
C LEU A 99 -10.36 6.86 12.84
N ASN A 100 -9.07 7.16 12.70
CA ASN A 100 -7.98 6.25 13.03
C ASN A 100 -8.01 5.80 14.49
N LYS A 101 -8.22 6.74 15.42
CA LYS A 101 -8.34 6.42 16.85
C LYS A 101 -9.55 5.52 17.15
N LYS A 102 -10.67 5.74 16.46
CA LYS A 102 -11.85 4.87 16.59
C LYS A 102 -11.61 3.48 16.03
N VAL A 103 -10.95 3.37 14.87
CA VAL A 103 -10.57 2.09 14.26
C VAL A 103 -9.69 1.27 15.22
N LEU A 104 -8.68 1.88 15.85
CA LEU A 104 -7.84 1.20 16.84
C LEU A 104 -8.58 0.70 18.08
N GLY A 105 -9.71 1.34 18.44
CA GLY A 105 -10.52 0.94 19.59
C GLY A 105 -11.53 -0.16 19.31
N GLN A 106 -11.69 -0.59 18.06
CA GLN A 106 -12.65 -1.63 17.68
C GLN A 106 -11.99 -3.01 17.66
N SER A 107 -12.65 -4.00 18.28
CA SER A 107 -12.30 -5.41 18.11
C SER A 107 -12.72 -5.86 16.70
N PHE A 108 -11.74 -6.16 15.84
CA PHE A 108 -12.02 -6.68 14.50
C PHE A 108 -12.15 -8.20 14.53
N ASP A 109 -13.38 -8.71 14.55
CA ASP A 109 -13.67 -10.15 14.52
C ASP A 109 -13.31 -10.81 13.17
N ARG A 110 -13.08 -10.02 12.11
CA ARG A 110 -12.59 -10.50 10.81
C ARG A 110 -11.09 -10.22 10.69
N LEU A 111 -10.28 -11.18 11.12
CA LEU A 111 -8.84 -11.17 10.95
C LEU A 111 -8.48 -11.28 9.46
N ILE A 112 -7.93 -10.21 8.88
CA ILE A 112 -7.14 -10.32 7.65
C ILE A 112 -5.99 -11.27 7.99
N ARG A 113 -5.92 -12.41 7.31
CA ARG A 113 -4.82 -13.36 7.49
C ARG A 113 -3.68 -12.93 6.56
N PRO A 114 -2.56 -12.42 7.10
CA PRO A 114 -1.40 -12.12 6.26
C PRO A 114 -0.76 -13.42 5.75
N GLU A 115 0.27 -13.29 4.91
CA GLU A 115 1.08 -14.42 4.45
C GLU A 115 1.73 -15.14 5.66
N LEU A 116 1.90 -16.47 5.59
CA LEU A 116 2.31 -17.34 6.71
C LEU A 116 3.64 -16.91 7.37
N ASP A 117 4.51 -16.24 6.64
CA ASP A 117 5.86 -15.83 7.04
C ASP A 117 6.04 -14.30 7.07
N THR A 118 4.92 -13.58 7.20
CA THR A 118 4.90 -12.13 7.36
C THR A 118 5.66 -11.72 8.64
N PRO A 119 6.61 -10.78 8.55
CA PRO A 119 7.39 -10.33 9.71
C PRO A 119 6.51 -9.55 10.71
N SER A 120 6.98 -9.40 11.94
CA SER A 120 6.36 -8.50 12.92
C SER A 120 6.64 -7.02 12.64
N VAL A 121 7.73 -6.74 11.93
CA VAL A 121 8.22 -5.38 11.64
C VAL A 121 8.55 -5.23 10.16
N PHE A 122 8.19 -4.07 9.61
CA PHE A 122 8.66 -3.60 8.32
C PHE A 122 9.50 -2.34 8.48
N TYR A 123 10.39 -2.13 7.52
CA TYR A 123 11.21 -0.94 7.37
C TYR A 123 10.86 -0.22 6.09
N ARG A 124 10.87 1.10 6.15
CA ARG A 124 10.80 1.95 4.96
C ARG A 124 11.85 3.04 5.04
N ALA A 125 12.86 2.94 4.17
CA ALA A 125 13.77 4.04 3.91
C ALA A 125 13.07 5.07 3.01
N PHE A 126 13.12 6.34 3.39
CA PHE A 126 12.57 7.43 2.59
C PHE A 126 13.39 8.71 2.75
N GLN A 127 13.23 9.60 1.76
CA GLN A 127 13.84 10.91 1.70
C GLN A 127 12.85 11.92 1.11
N PRO A 128 13.04 13.25 1.28
CA PRO A 128 12.11 14.26 0.80
C PRO A 128 11.79 14.20 -0.70
N THR A 129 12.72 13.68 -1.52
CA THR A 129 12.56 13.51 -2.96
C THR A 129 11.93 12.17 -3.37
N SER A 130 11.56 11.32 -2.42
CA SER A 130 10.85 10.06 -2.68
C SER A 130 9.48 10.32 -3.32
N HIS A 131 9.06 9.44 -4.23
CA HIS A 131 7.72 9.56 -4.84
C HIS A 131 6.58 9.41 -3.83
N SER A 132 6.77 8.62 -2.77
CA SER A 132 5.82 8.63 -1.65
C SER A 132 5.92 9.91 -0.85
N ARG A 133 4.79 10.46 -0.44
CA ARG A 133 4.74 11.62 0.45
C ARG A 133 4.65 11.15 1.89
N TYR A 134 5.55 11.63 2.73
CA TYR A 134 5.44 11.47 4.18
C TYR A 134 4.81 12.72 4.79
N ASP A 135 3.92 12.53 5.74
CA ASP A 135 3.28 13.57 6.51
C ASP A 135 3.28 13.15 7.99
N PRO A 136 3.77 13.98 8.93
CA PRO A 136 3.82 13.62 10.34
C PRO A 136 2.47 13.30 10.97
N ASP A 137 1.38 13.78 10.39
CA ASP A 137 0.03 13.56 10.89
C ASP A 137 -0.70 12.41 10.19
N LEU A 138 -0.28 12.08 8.97
CA LEU A 138 -1.00 11.14 8.10
C LEU A 138 -0.18 9.89 7.75
N GLY A 139 1.14 9.88 7.95
CA GLY A 139 2.02 8.77 7.58
C GLY A 139 2.43 8.81 6.11
N PHE A 140 2.58 7.64 5.49
CA PHE A 140 3.02 7.54 4.10
C PHE A 140 1.86 7.43 3.13
N ARG A 141 1.87 8.25 2.08
CA ARG A 141 0.93 8.19 0.96
C ARG A 141 1.67 7.93 -0.34
N SER A 142 1.06 7.14 -1.21
CA SER A 142 1.59 6.93 -2.56
C SER A 142 1.53 8.24 -3.35
N SER A 143 2.43 8.38 -4.31
CA SER A 143 2.50 9.55 -5.21
C SER A 143 1.21 9.87 -5.96
N LYS A 144 0.40 8.84 -6.24
CA LYS A 144 -0.79 8.90 -7.08
C LYS A 144 -2.09 8.94 -6.28
N GLN A 145 -2.02 8.90 -4.94
CA GLN A 145 -3.22 8.96 -4.11
C GLN A 145 -3.76 10.41 -4.07
N PRO A 146 -4.99 10.67 -4.57
CA PRO A 146 -5.71 11.90 -4.23
C PRO A 146 -6.00 11.93 -2.73
N LEU A 147 -6.19 13.11 -2.11
CA LEU A 147 -6.57 13.25 -0.70
C LEU A 147 -7.91 12.53 -0.41
N THR A 148 -7.86 11.21 -0.25
CA THR A 148 -9.02 10.32 -0.23
C THR A 148 -8.80 9.24 0.81
N ILE A 149 -9.94 8.80 1.35
CA ILE A 149 -10.07 7.78 2.40
C ILE A 149 -9.43 6.46 1.91
N PRO A 150 -8.92 5.61 2.82
CA PRO A 150 -8.31 4.34 2.46
C PRO A 150 -9.26 3.46 1.65
N CYS A 151 -8.67 2.69 0.75
CA CYS A 151 -9.43 1.70 -0.01
C CYS A 151 -9.65 0.48 0.88
N HIS A 152 -10.86 0.32 1.40
CA HIS A 152 -11.21 -0.84 2.23
C HIS A 152 -11.60 -2.02 1.34
N HIS A 153 -10.82 -3.09 1.42
CA HIS A 153 -11.11 -4.37 0.75
C HIS A 153 -11.18 -5.50 1.78
N GLU A 154 -11.91 -6.55 1.43
CA GLU A 154 -11.81 -7.82 2.15
C GLU A 154 -10.55 -8.57 1.71
N GLY A 155 -9.84 -9.16 2.67
CA GLY A 155 -8.62 -9.92 2.42
C GLY A 155 -7.34 -9.08 2.31
N THR A 156 -6.36 -9.64 1.61
CA THR A 156 -5.04 -9.06 1.37
C THR A 156 -5.02 -8.20 0.10
N LEU A 157 -3.88 -7.54 -0.19
CA LEU A 157 -3.71 -6.80 -1.45
C LEU A 157 -3.85 -7.72 -2.66
N CYS A 158 -3.40 -8.96 -2.56
CA CYS A 158 -3.54 -10.00 -3.57
C CYS A 158 -5.03 -10.30 -3.84
N ASP A 159 -5.83 -10.46 -2.78
CA ASP A 159 -7.27 -10.77 -2.89
C ASP A 159 -8.07 -9.61 -3.49
N SER A 160 -7.62 -8.37 -3.27
CA SER A 160 -8.29 -7.17 -3.75
C SER A 160 -8.28 -6.99 -5.27
N ARG A 161 -7.37 -7.65 -5.99
CA ARG A 161 -7.10 -7.48 -7.44
C ARG A 161 -6.79 -6.05 -7.87
N LEU A 162 -6.43 -5.17 -6.93
CA LEU A 162 -6.04 -3.79 -7.22
C LEU A 162 -4.68 -3.67 -7.92
N VAL A 163 -3.87 -4.72 -7.85
CA VAL A 163 -2.53 -4.78 -8.44
C VAL A 163 -2.51 -5.81 -9.56
N GLY A 164 -2.48 -5.32 -10.80
CA GLY A 164 -2.20 -6.14 -11.98
C GLY A 164 -0.73 -6.09 -12.40
N GLU A 165 -0.39 -6.85 -13.44
CA GLU A 165 0.97 -6.94 -13.99
C GLU A 165 1.58 -5.54 -14.25
N GLU A 166 0.89 -4.65 -14.97
CA GLU A 166 1.47 -3.35 -15.34
C GLU A 166 1.77 -2.49 -14.10
N VAL A 167 0.90 -2.52 -13.09
CA VAL A 167 1.12 -1.76 -11.84
C VAL A 167 2.34 -2.31 -11.11
N LEU A 168 2.45 -3.63 -11.00
CA LEU A 168 3.58 -4.29 -10.34
C LEU A 168 4.89 -4.06 -11.10
N ARG A 169 4.86 -4.12 -12.44
CA ARG A 169 6.00 -3.88 -13.32
C ARG A 169 6.48 -2.43 -13.22
N VAL A 170 5.57 -1.46 -13.31
CA VAL A 170 5.88 -0.05 -13.08
C VAL A 170 6.56 0.15 -11.73
N HIS A 171 6.08 -0.51 -10.68
CA HIS A 171 6.66 -0.37 -9.34
C HIS A 171 8.03 -1.06 -9.17
N CYS A 172 8.22 -2.25 -9.78
CA CYS A 172 9.40 -3.08 -9.55
C CYS A 172 10.46 -3.00 -10.66
N GLU A 173 10.24 -2.21 -11.71
CA GLU A 173 11.21 -2.05 -12.81
C GLU A 173 11.43 -0.59 -13.22
N ARG A 174 10.50 0.32 -12.92
CA ARG A 174 10.57 1.71 -13.38
C ARG A 174 10.77 2.68 -12.22
N SER A 175 11.43 3.80 -12.49
CA SER A 175 11.53 4.94 -11.57
C SER A 175 10.28 5.83 -11.58
N GLN A 176 9.12 5.28 -11.93
CA GLN A 176 7.89 6.06 -12.06
C GLN A 176 7.07 6.04 -10.76
N PRO A 177 6.32 7.11 -10.48
CA PRO A 177 5.40 7.12 -9.35
C PRO A 177 4.32 6.03 -9.50
N SER A 178 4.02 5.34 -8.40
CA SER A 178 3.07 4.22 -8.36
C SER A 178 2.08 4.37 -7.20
N ASP A 179 1.04 3.53 -7.18
CA ASP A 179 0.09 3.42 -6.06
C ASP A 179 0.64 2.60 -4.89
N LEU A 180 1.83 2.02 -5.03
CA LEU A 180 2.44 1.11 -4.06
C LEU A 180 3.51 1.82 -3.22
N ILE A 181 3.54 1.47 -1.95
CA ILE A 181 4.46 1.97 -0.94
C ILE A 181 5.43 0.84 -0.60
N ALA A 182 6.66 0.95 -1.10
CA ALA A 182 7.77 0.03 -0.85
C ALA A 182 8.11 -0.17 0.65
N MET A 183 8.22 -1.41 1.09
CA MET A 183 8.67 -1.78 2.43
C MET A 183 9.64 -2.96 2.35
N SER A 184 10.47 -3.13 3.36
CA SER A 184 11.38 -4.28 3.48
C SER A 184 11.23 -4.89 4.86
N ASP A 185 11.35 -6.20 4.99
CA ASP A 185 11.48 -6.88 6.28
C ASP A 185 12.95 -7.19 6.63
N SER A 186 13.86 -6.84 5.72
CA SER A 186 15.30 -7.05 5.87
C SER A 186 16.03 -5.73 6.18
N PRO A 187 16.70 -5.61 7.33
CA PRO A 187 17.51 -4.43 7.66
C PRO A 187 18.74 -4.32 6.74
N ALA A 188 19.40 -5.43 6.40
CA ALA A 188 20.51 -5.46 5.45
C ALA A 188 20.12 -4.90 4.08
N ARG A 189 18.91 -5.22 3.60
CA ARG A 189 18.37 -4.66 2.34
C ARG A 189 18.16 -3.15 2.45
N ILE A 190 17.65 -2.66 3.58
CA ILE A 190 17.46 -1.22 3.80
C ILE A 190 18.79 -0.48 3.77
N LEU A 191 19.81 -1.01 4.45
CA LEU A 191 21.16 -0.43 4.41
C LEU A 191 21.72 -0.42 2.98
N LYS A 192 21.51 -1.49 2.21
CA LYS A 192 21.89 -1.52 0.78
C LYS A 192 21.18 -0.45 -0.05
N ILE A 193 19.88 -0.21 0.18
CA ILE A 193 19.12 0.85 -0.50
C ILE A 193 19.70 2.22 -0.17
N VAL A 194 19.91 2.49 1.12
CA VAL A 194 20.43 3.77 1.61
C VAL A 194 21.89 3.99 1.17
N ALA A 195 22.69 2.94 1.06
CA ALA A 195 24.07 3.04 0.59
C ALA A 195 24.16 3.63 -0.82
N GLY A 196 23.16 3.38 -1.68
CA GLY A 196 23.03 3.94 -3.02
C GLY A 196 22.54 5.39 -3.09
N TRP A 197 22.16 6.00 -1.95
CA TRP A 197 21.76 7.40 -1.92
C TRP A 197 22.97 8.34 -2.02
N GLY A 198 22.77 9.51 -2.63
CA GLY A 198 23.76 10.58 -2.63
C GLY A 198 24.04 11.12 -1.22
N TYR A 199 25.15 11.84 -1.03
CA TYR A 199 25.56 12.34 0.29
C TYR A 199 24.49 13.24 0.94
N SER A 200 23.90 14.16 0.18
CA SER A 200 22.81 15.05 0.64
C SER A 200 21.56 14.27 1.08
N ASP A 201 21.30 13.17 0.39
CA ASP A 201 20.14 12.32 0.59
C ASP A 201 20.31 11.44 1.84
N LYS A 202 21.53 10.94 2.08
CA LYS A 202 21.87 10.19 3.30
C LYS A 202 21.65 11.02 4.58
N GLN A 203 21.99 12.30 4.57
CA GLN A 203 21.80 13.18 5.73
C GLN A 203 20.34 13.52 6.01
N ARG A 204 19.49 13.54 4.97
CA ARG A 204 18.06 13.90 5.08
C ARG A 204 17.14 12.69 5.12
N GLY A 205 17.71 11.51 4.88
CA GLY A 205 17.01 10.26 4.85
C GLY A 205 16.58 9.80 6.24
N SER A 206 15.49 9.06 6.31
CA SER A 206 15.01 8.45 7.54
C SER A 206 14.50 7.05 7.27
N ILE A 207 14.56 6.20 8.30
CA ILE A 207 14.06 4.83 8.22
C ILE A 207 12.88 4.74 9.19
N ALA A 208 11.68 4.56 8.65
CA ALA A 208 10.50 4.29 9.44
C ALA A 208 10.45 2.80 9.82
N VAL A 209 10.19 2.53 11.10
CA VAL A 209 9.91 1.20 11.64
C VAL A 209 8.40 1.07 11.79
N ILE A 210 7.82 0.10 11.08
CA ILE A 210 6.38 -0.04 10.88
C ILE A 210 5.93 -1.36 11.52
N ASN A 211 4.88 -1.31 12.35
CA ASN A 211 4.36 -2.48 13.06
C ASN A 211 3.30 -3.21 12.22
N MET A 212 3.54 -4.49 11.95
CA MET A 212 2.64 -5.33 11.16
C MET A 212 1.27 -5.50 11.80
N SER A 213 1.20 -5.67 13.12
CA SER A 213 -0.08 -5.84 13.83
C SER A 213 -0.96 -4.59 13.68
N LYS A 214 -0.35 -3.40 13.69
CA LYS A 214 -1.06 -2.14 13.45
C LYS A 214 -1.53 -2.03 11.99
N LEU A 215 -0.70 -2.42 11.02
CA LEU A 215 -1.12 -2.47 9.61
C LEU A 215 -2.38 -3.34 9.44
N LEU A 216 -2.42 -4.52 10.07
CA LEU A 216 -3.60 -5.40 10.05
C LEU A 216 -4.81 -4.76 10.73
N ALA A 217 -4.63 -4.15 11.90
CA ALA A 217 -5.73 -3.46 12.62
C ALA A 217 -6.32 -2.31 11.79
N PHE A 218 -5.48 -1.59 11.05
CA PHE A 218 -5.89 -0.54 10.13
C PHE A 218 -6.39 -1.04 8.78
N LYS A 219 -6.42 -2.37 8.57
CA LYS A 219 -6.78 -3.02 7.30
C LYS A 219 -5.97 -2.48 6.12
N VAL A 220 -4.71 -2.16 6.36
CA VAL A 220 -3.79 -1.78 5.29
C VAL A 220 -3.56 -3.01 4.43
N LEU A 221 -3.79 -2.87 3.13
CA LEU A 221 -3.56 -3.93 2.16
C LEU A 221 -2.08 -3.97 1.83
N PHE A 222 -1.42 -5.07 2.16
CA PHE A 222 -0.02 -5.30 1.80
C PHE A 222 0.23 -6.76 1.44
N ASN A 223 1.23 -6.98 0.58
CA ASN A 223 1.73 -8.31 0.24
C ASN A 223 3.22 -8.21 -0.16
N ARG A 224 3.87 -9.37 -0.19
CA ARG A 224 5.19 -9.54 -0.76
C ARG A 224 5.13 -9.43 -2.28
N THR A 225 6.15 -8.81 -2.86
CA THR A 225 6.24 -8.64 -4.32
C THR A 225 6.33 -9.97 -5.07
N THR A 226 6.94 -11.02 -4.49
CA THR A 226 6.98 -12.36 -5.10
C THR A 226 5.62 -13.06 -5.10
N THR A 227 4.82 -12.84 -4.05
CA THR A 227 3.44 -13.32 -3.97
C THR A 227 2.57 -12.64 -5.04
N LEU A 228 2.68 -11.31 -5.15
CA LEU A 228 1.99 -10.55 -6.20
C LEU A 228 2.47 -10.95 -7.61
N ALA A 229 3.77 -11.20 -7.81
CA ALA A 229 4.32 -11.62 -9.09
C ALA A 229 3.75 -12.97 -9.53
N LYS A 230 3.65 -13.93 -8.58
CA LYS A 230 3.02 -15.24 -8.82
C LYS A 230 1.56 -15.09 -9.23
N GLU A 231 0.79 -14.28 -8.51
CA GLU A 231 -0.64 -14.05 -8.81
C GLU A 231 -0.82 -13.37 -10.17
N CYS A 232 0.00 -12.36 -10.46
CA CYS A 232 -0.02 -11.64 -11.74
C CYS A 232 0.58 -12.46 -12.90
N ARG A 233 1.10 -13.66 -12.64
CA ARG A 233 1.81 -14.51 -13.62
C ARG A 233 3.00 -13.83 -14.29
N VAL A 234 3.71 -13.00 -13.53
CA VAL A 234 4.92 -12.29 -13.97
C VAL A 234 6.15 -12.99 -13.40
N GLY A 235 7.13 -13.27 -14.26
CA GLY A 235 8.40 -13.85 -13.84
C GLY A 235 9.24 -12.90 -12.98
N LEU A 236 9.98 -13.46 -12.02
CA LEU A 236 11.07 -12.75 -11.35
C LEU A 236 12.28 -12.67 -12.28
N TRP A 237 13.10 -11.64 -12.11
CA TRP A 237 14.36 -11.53 -12.84
C TRP A 237 15.33 -12.63 -12.41
N ALA A 238 16.12 -13.12 -13.38
CA ALA A 238 17.22 -14.04 -13.16
C ALA A 238 18.35 -13.66 -14.13
N GLU A 239 19.61 -13.90 -13.75
CA GLU A 239 20.79 -13.53 -14.57
C GLU A 239 20.76 -14.11 -15.99
N ASN A 240 20.10 -15.26 -16.18
CA ASN A 240 19.95 -15.92 -17.47
C ASN A 240 18.68 -15.55 -18.24
N ARG A 241 17.95 -14.50 -17.80
CA ARG A 241 16.72 -14.02 -18.44
C ARG A 241 16.72 -12.50 -18.52
N ASP A 242 16.61 -11.99 -19.74
CA ASP A 242 16.49 -10.55 -20.01
C ASP A 242 15.13 -9.95 -19.59
N THR A 243 14.23 -10.76 -19.03
CA THR A 243 12.87 -10.38 -18.64
C THR A 243 12.56 -10.78 -17.21
N GLY A 244 11.74 -9.97 -16.53
CA GLY A 244 11.25 -10.25 -15.19
C GLY A 244 11.43 -9.07 -14.22
N LEU A 245 10.71 -9.12 -13.11
CA LEU A 245 10.67 -8.04 -12.12
C LEU A 245 12.02 -7.95 -11.39
N GLN A 246 12.86 -6.99 -11.80
CA GLN A 246 14.23 -6.82 -11.29
C GLN A 246 14.30 -6.62 -9.79
N TRP A 247 13.38 -5.82 -9.24
CA TRP A 247 13.42 -5.49 -7.81
C TRP A 247 12.59 -6.42 -6.94
N ALA A 248 11.74 -7.29 -7.50
CA ALA A 248 10.90 -8.21 -6.75
C ALA A 248 11.72 -9.34 -6.10
N ASN A 249 11.50 -9.59 -4.80
CA ASN A 249 12.17 -10.65 -4.04
C ASN A 249 11.44 -10.91 -2.72
N ASN A 250 11.91 -11.91 -1.97
CA ASN A 250 11.23 -12.38 -0.77
C ASN A 250 11.16 -11.37 0.37
N ASN A 251 12.01 -10.35 0.33
CA ASN A 251 12.12 -9.39 1.42
C ASN A 251 11.61 -8.01 0.99
N TYR A 252 11.00 -7.94 -0.19
CA TYR A 252 10.41 -6.74 -0.73
C TYR A 252 8.89 -6.83 -0.65
N TRP A 253 8.32 -5.96 0.17
CA TRP A 253 6.90 -5.86 0.47
C TRP A 253 6.35 -4.54 -0.07
N VAL A 254 5.05 -4.51 -0.34
CA VAL A 254 4.37 -3.29 -0.79
C VAL A 254 3.05 -3.13 -0.04
N ALA A 255 2.77 -1.91 0.42
CA ALA A 255 1.46 -1.51 0.90
C ALA A 255 0.73 -0.69 -0.17
N TYR A 256 -0.59 -0.79 -0.23
CA TYR A 256 -1.39 -0.06 -1.20
C TYR A 256 -1.80 1.31 -0.67
N ARG A 257 -1.40 2.35 -1.40
CA ARG A 257 -1.76 3.77 -1.26
C ARG A 257 -1.41 4.45 0.07
N TRP A 258 -1.74 3.88 1.22
CA TRP A 258 -1.61 4.56 2.50
C TRP A 258 -1.06 3.65 3.61
N ILE A 259 -0.09 4.17 4.36
CA ILE A 259 0.32 3.64 5.66
C ILE A 259 0.05 4.75 6.69
N PRO A 260 -0.94 4.57 7.58
CA PRO A 260 -1.24 5.54 8.64
C PRO A 260 -0.04 5.80 9.54
N VAL A 261 0.07 7.02 10.08
CA VAL A 261 1.17 7.36 11.01
C VAL A 261 1.14 6.47 12.25
N GLU A 262 -0.05 6.04 12.69
CA GLU A 262 -0.23 5.18 13.85
C GLU A 262 0.42 3.81 13.67
N CYS A 263 0.60 3.35 12.42
CA CYS A 263 1.31 2.12 12.10
C CYS A 263 2.84 2.26 12.19
N ILE A 264 3.36 3.50 12.24
CA ILE A 264 4.78 3.80 12.37
C ILE A 264 5.10 3.89 13.87
N GLU A 265 5.95 3.01 14.36
CA GLU A 265 6.35 3.02 15.78
C GLU A 265 7.34 4.13 16.08
N PHE A 266 8.34 4.27 15.22
CA PHE A 266 9.35 5.30 15.32
C PHE A 266 10.19 5.39 14.05
N PHE A 267 11.02 6.43 14.02
CA PHE A 267 12.08 6.60 13.04
C PHE A 267 13.42 6.27 13.68
N ILE A 268 14.29 5.61 12.92
CA ILE A 268 15.71 5.39 13.26
C ILE A 268 16.60 6.03 12.19
N SER A 269 17.79 6.45 12.61
CA SER A 269 18.84 6.87 11.69
C SER A 269 19.51 5.66 11.04
N VAL A 270 20.18 5.90 9.92
CA VAL A 270 21.00 4.90 9.22
C VAL A 270 22.07 4.34 10.17
N ALA A 271 22.79 5.22 10.87
CA ALA A 271 23.83 4.84 11.83
C ALA A 271 23.29 3.99 12.99
N THR A 272 22.05 4.24 13.43
CA THR A 272 21.42 3.39 14.45
C THR A 272 21.18 1.99 13.89
N LEU A 273 20.63 1.88 12.68
CA LEU A 273 20.37 0.58 12.06
C LEU A 273 21.67 -0.19 11.77
N GLU A 274 22.72 0.48 11.32
CA GLU A 274 24.06 -0.10 11.10
C GLU A 274 24.60 -0.73 12.38
N ARG A 275 24.60 0.02 13.49
CA ARG A 275 25.10 -0.48 14.77
C ARG A 275 24.31 -1.67 15.29
N VAL A 276 22.98 -1.66 15.12
CA VAL A 276 22.14 -2.80 15.49
C VAL A 276 22.44 -4.01 14.63
N CYS A 277 22.66 -3.82 13.33
CA CYS A 277 23.07 -4.91 12.45
C CYS A 277 24.42 -5.49 12.89
N GLU A 278 25.40 -4.64 13.18
CA GLU A 278 26.71 -5.05 13.68
C GLU A 278 26.60 -5.85 14.99
N SER A 279 25.82 -5.38 15.97
CA SER A 279 25.67 -6.06 17.26
C SER A 279 24.96 -7.41 17.16
N HIS A 280 24.22 -7.66 16.08
CA HIS A 280 23.52 -8.92 15.79
C HIS A 280 24.22 -9.74 14.70
N ASN A 281 25.43 -9.35 14.29
CA ASN A 281 26.19 -9.98 13.20
C ASN A 281 25.36 -10.12 11.92
N ILE A 282 24.62 -9.08 11.53
CA ILE A 282 23.85 -9.02 10.28
C ILE A 282 24.73 -8.38 9.21
N GLU A 283 25.20 -9.18 8.26
CA GLU A 283 26.02 -8.70 7.15
C GLU A 283 25.18 -8.10 6.02
N GLN A 284 25.84 -7.40 5.09
CA GLN A 284 25.19 -6.70 3.96
C GLN A 284 24.31 -7.61 3.09
N PHE A 285 24.62 -8.90 3.03
CA PHE A 285 23.92 -9.90 2.22
C PHE A 285 23.01 -10.82 3.04
N ASP A 286 22.93 -10.62 4.36
CA ASP A 286 22.10 -11.41 5.28
C ASP A 286 20.63 -10.98 5.20
N HIS A 287 20.05 -11.10 4.02
CA HIS A 287 18.70 -10.61 3.79
C HIS A 287 17.65 -11.36 4.62
N ALA A 288 17.90 -12.62 4.98
CA ALA A 288 16.99 -13.45 5.77
C ALA A 288 16.94 -13.10 7.27
N LYS A 289 17.96 -12.41 7.81
CA LYS A 289 17.98 -12.02 9.22
C LYS A 289 17.00 -10.87 9.45
N ARG A 290 16.26 -10.98 10.55
CA ARG A 290 15.21 -10.03 10.96
C ARG A 290 15.49 -9.57 12.38
N LEU A 291 15.10 -8.33 12.69
CA LEU A 291 15.13 -7.81 14.06
C LEU A 291 13.69 -7.67 14.56
N SER A 292 13.50 -7.95 15.83
CA SER A 292 12.26 -7.70 16.56
C SER A 292 12.06 -6.21 16.85
N LEU A 293 10.83 -5.84 17.20
CA LEU A 293 10.51 -4.47 17.58
C LEU A 293 11.25 -4.07 18.87
N GLU A 294 11.38 -5.00 19.82
CA GLU A 294 12.03 -4.78 21.12
C GLU A 294 13.53 -4.48 20.95
N GLU A 295 14.23 -5.25 20.11
CA GLU A 295 15.64 -5.02 19.78
C GLU A 295 15.85 -3.61 19.18
N LEU A 296 14.95 -3.18 18.29
CA LEU A 296 15.02 -1.86 17.67
C LEU A 296 14.69 -0.73 18.66
N GLN A 297 13.75 -0.94 19.58
CA GLN A 297 13.40 0.04 20.62
C GLN A 297 14.56 0.24 21.60
N ASN A 298 15.17 -0.85 22.06
CA ASN A 298 16.33 -0.82 22.95
C ASN A 298 17.49 -0.04 22.31
N ALA A 299 17.75 -0.28 21.03
CA ALA A 299 18.80 0.44 20.31
C ALA A 299 18.52 1.94 20.12
N LYS A 300 17.26 2.32 19.98
CA LYS A 300 16.86 3.72 19.84
C LYS A 300 17.10 4.51 21.13
N TRP A 301 16.88 3.91 22.30
CA TRP A 301 17.00 4.59 23.59
C TRP A 301 18.41 4.57 24.20
N ASN A 302 19.29 3.70 23.70
CA ASN A 302 20.69 3.66 24.10
C ASN A 302 21.58 4.62 23.26
N ASN A 303 20.98 5.57 22.55
CA ASN A 303 21.61 6.63 21.75
C ASN A 303 21.24 8.00 22.32
#